data_AF-F5B7E1-F1
#
_entry.id   AF-F5B7E1-F1
#
_cell.length_a   1.000
_cell.length_b   1.000
_cell.length_c   1.000
_cell.angle_alpha   90.00
_cell.angle_beta   90.00
_cell.angle_gamma   90.00
#
_symmetry.space_group_name_H-M   'P 1'
#
loop_
_entity.id
_entity.type
_entity.pdbx_description
1 polymer ?
#
loop_
_entity_poly.entity_id
_entity_poly.type
_entity_poly.pdbx_seq_one_letter_code
_entity_poly.pdbx_strand_id
1 'polypeptide(L)'
;DAIRLGDELRSQYLQDNPILLSMQAMFLSLKGKHEQARKLAKEISTHEVTGLIAVNLLYAEYCQNSERALPAIREFLESEQNVDNNPGLLPLVLVAHGEVIAEKMWSKFK
;
A
#
# COMPACT_ATOMS: atom_id res chain seq x y z
N ASP A 1 -4.99 4.03 18.40
CA ASP A 1 -4.27 4.88 17.44
C ASP A 1 -3.24 4.00 16.74
N ALA A 2 -3.52 3.61 15.49
CA ALA A 2 -2.69 2.67 14.73
C ALA A 2 -1.28 3.23 14.44
N ILE A 3 -1.14 4.56 14.39
CA ILE A 3 0.15 5.21 14.19
C ILE A 3 1.00 5.05 15.45
N ARG A 4 0.42 5.34 16.63
CA ARG A 4 1.12 5.16 17.93
C ARG A 4 1.60 3.72 18.13
N LEU A 5 0.76 2.74 17.82
CA LEU A 5 1.14 1.32 17.89
C LEU A 5 2.27 0.98 16.92
N GLY A 6 2.23 1.54 15.70
CA GLY A 6 3.30 1.39 14.71
C GLY A 6 4.65 1.96 15.20
N ASP A 7 4.62 3.16 15.79
CA ASP A 7 5.81 3.78 16.36
C ASP A 7 6.40 2.99 17.54
N GLU A 8 5.54 2.46 18.41
CA GLU A 8 5.94 1.62 19.55
C GLU A 8 6.59 0.30 19.10
N LEU A 9 5.99 -0.40 18.14
CA LEU A 9 6.54 -1.64 17.58
C LEU A 9 7.86 -1.41 16.84
N ARG A 10 7.97 -0.30 16.09
CA ARG A 10 9.20 0.10 15.40
C ARG A 10 10.33 0.39 16.40
N SER A 11 10.03 1.15 17.47
CA SER A 11 11.03 1.51 18.47
C SER A 11 11.55 0.32 19.27
N GLN A 12 10.77 -0.75 19.41
CA GLN A 12 11.13 -1.86 20.30
C GLN A 12 11.72 -3.08 19.58
N TYR A 13 11.37 -3.36 18.32
CA TYR A 13 11.69 -4.68 17.74
C TYR A 13 12.04 -4.71 16.24
N LEU A 14 11.72 -3.68 15.45
CA LEU A 14 11.55 -3.86 13.99
C LEU A 14 11.99 -2.64 13.16
N GLN A 15 13.03 -1.91 13.60
CA GLN A 15 13.44 -0.62 13.01
C GLN A 15 13.63 -0.64 11.48
N ASP A 16 14.00 -1.78 10.88
CA ASP A 16 14.28 -1.89 9.45
C ASP A 16 13.38 -2.90 8.71
N ASN A 17 12.22 -3.29 9.27
CA ASN A 17 11.36 -4.25 8.56
C ASN A 17 10.59 -3.55 7.42
N PRO A 18 10.87 -3.84 6.13
CA PRO A 18 10.32 -3.08 5.01
C PRO A 18 8.80 -3.22 4.87
N ILE A 19 8.21 -4.34 5.32
CA ILE A 19 6.75 -4.52 5.36
C ILE A 19 6.14 -3.52 6.34
N LEU A 20 6.68 -3.43 7.56
CA LEU A 20 6.14 -2.52 8.57
C LEU A 20 6.36 -1.05 8.21
N LEU A 21 7.51 -0.72 7.64
CA LEU A 21 7.78 0.63 7.12
C LEU A 21 6.77 1.00 6.02
N SER A 22 6.48 0.08 5.09
CA SER A 22 5.49 0.31 4.03
C SER A 22 4.07 0.49 4.57
N MET A 23 3.66 -0.32 5.55
CA MET A 23 2.36 -0.20 6.21
C MET A 23 2.22 1.12 6.96
N GLN A 24 3.27 1.53 7.68
CA GLN A 24 3.27 2.80 8.40
C GLN A 24 3.24 3.99 7.43
N ALA A 25 3.97 3.93 6.30
CA ALA A 25 3.92 4.96 5.26
C ALA A 25 2.51 5.08 4.66
N MET A 26 1.84 3.95 4.41
CA MET A 26 0.45 3.92 3.96
C MET A 26 -0.49 4.56 4.99
N PHE A 27 -0.41 4.20 6.27
CA PHE A 27 -1.27 4.78 7.31
C PHE A 27 -1.02 6.28 7.52
N LEU A 28 0.24 6.72 7.47
CA LEU A 28 0.58 8.14 7.53
C LEU A 28 -0.04 8.90 6.35
N SER A 29 0.01 8.33 5.15
CA SER A 29 -0.61 8.93 3.96
C SER A 29 -2.12 9.03 4.07
N LEU A 30 -2.78 7.96 4.56
CA LEU A 30 -4.23 7.95 4.86
C LEU A 30 -4.64 9.00 5.89
N LYS A 31 -3.74 9.39 6.79
CA LYS A 31 -3.98 10.42 7.81
C LYS A 31 -3.55 11.83 7.37
N GLY A 32 -3.18 12.02 6.11
CA GLY A 32 -2.73 13.32 5.60
C GLY A 32 -1.31 13.71 6.03
N LYS A 33 -0.58 12.84 6.73
CA LYS A 33 0.82 13.07 7.17
C LYS A 33 1.81 12.74 6.05
N HIS A 34 1.58 13.32 4.87
CA HIS A 34 2.27 12.94 3.63
C HIS A 34 3.78 13.11 3.68
N GLU A 35 4.29 14.16 4.35
CA GLU A 35 5.73 14.38 4.46
C GLU A 35 6.42 13.29 5.30
N GLN A 36 5.78 12.84 6.39
CA GLN A 36 6.30 11.75 7.21
C GLN A 36 6.25 10.44 6.44
N ALA A 37 5.16 10.20 5.70
CA ALA A 37 5.04 9.02 4.84
C ALA A 37 6.13 8.95 3.77
N ARG A 38 6.43 10.07 3.09
CA ARG A 38 7.50 10.12 2.08
C ARG A 38 8.88 9.88 2.65
N LYS A 39 9.18 10.42 3.83
CA LYS A 39 10.46 10.16 4.50
C LYS A 39 10.63 8.67 4.79
N LEU A 40 9.59 8.07 5.35
CA LEU A 40 9.59 6.65 5.68
C LEU A 40 9.69 5.76 4.44
N ALA A 41 8.96 6.08 3.36
CA ALA A 41 9.02 5.32 2.11
C ALA A 41 10.42 5.34 1.47
N LYS A 42 11.22 6.41 1.67
CA LYS A 42 12.60 6.49 1.18
C LYS A 42 13.59 5.62 1.97
N GLU A 43 13.22 5.16 3.16
CA GLU A 43 14.05 4.25 3.96
C GLU A 43 13.98 2.80 3.45
N ILE A 44 12.97 2.47 2.63
CA ILE A 44 12.79 1.14 2.06
C ILE A 44 13.65 0.99 0.81
N SER A 45 14.47 -0.07 0.75
CA SER A 45 15.30 -0.33 -0.42
C SER A 45 14.44 -0.68 -1.64
N THR A 46 14.78 -0.13 -2.81
CA THR A 46 14.08 -0.44 -4.07
C THR A 46 14.09 -1.92 -4.42
N HIS A 47 15.09 -2.67 -3.94
CA HIS A 47 15.23 -4.11 -4.20
C HIS A 47 14.23 -4.95 -3.37
N GLU A 48 13.63 -4.36 -2.35
CA GLU A 48 12.66 -5.01 -1.46
C GLU A 48 11.21 -4.73 -1.88
N VAL A 49 11.00 -3.80 -2.83
CA VAL A 49 9.65 -3.35 -3.24
C VAL A 49 8.98 -4.41 -4.12
N THR A 50 8.30 -5.35 -3.47
CA THR A 50 7.52 -6.42 -4.12
C THR A 50 6.30 -6.78 -3.28
N GLY A 51 5.31 -7.44 -3.88
CA GLY A 51 4.12 -7.95 -3.19
C GLY A 51 3.44 -6.88 -2.32
N LEU A 52 3.21 -7.20 -1.04
CA LEU A 52 2.51 -6.31 -0.10
C LEU A 52 3.21 -4.96 0.12
N ILE A 53 4.54 -4.90 0.00
CA ILE A 53 5.29 -3.64 0.11
C ILE A 53 4.91 -2.72 -1.05
N ALA A 54 4.91 -3.24 -2.28
CA ALA A 54 4.52 -2.49 -3.47
C ALA A 54 3.07 -2.00 -3.37
N VAL A 55 2.16 -2.86 -2.91
CA VAL A 55 0.75 -2.51 -2.66
C VAL A 55 0.62 -1.32 -1.72
N ASN A 56 1.27 -1.38 -0.56
CA ASN A 56 1.21 -0.34 0.45
C ASN A 56 1.77 0.99 -0.07
N LEU A 57 2.90 0.95 -0.78
CA LEU A 57 3.55 2.14 -1.32
C LEU A 57 2.75 2.79 -2.45
N LEU A 58 2.18 1.99 -3.35
CA LEU A 58 1.30 2.49 -4.42
C LEU A 58 0.02 3.10 -3.87
N TYR A 59 -0.57 2.49 -2.84
CA TYR A 59 -1.74 3.05 -2.18
C TYR A 59 -1.40 4.32 -1.39
N ALA A 60 -0.22 4.38 -0.76
CA ALA A 60 0.30 5.58 -0.12
C ALA A 60 0.47 6.73 -1.13
N GLU A 61 0.99 6.43 -2.33
CA GLU A 61 1.14 7.39 -3.42
C GLU A 61 -0.21 7.91 -3.92
N TYR A 62 -1.21 7.04 -4.03
CA TYR A 62 -2.59 7.43 -4.33
C TYR A 62 -3.17 8.36 -3.27
N CYS A 63 -2.96 8.08 -1.99
CA CYS A 63 -3.41 8.98 -0.91
C CYS A 63 -2.77 10.37 -1.00
N GLN A 64 -1.57 10.48 -1.58
CA GLN A 64 -0.82 11.73 -1.70
C GLN A 64 -1.14 12.51 -2.99
N ASN A 65 -1.40 11.80 -4.08
CA ASN A 65 -1.50 12.38 -5.43
C ASN A 65 -2.83 12.11 -6.15
N SER A 66 -3.73 11.36 -5.50
CA SER A 66 -5.05 10.99 -6.01
C SER A 66 -4.96 10.36 -7.40
N GLU A 67 -5.76 10.84 -8.36
CA GLU A 67 -5.86 10.28 -9.71
C GLU A 67 -4.53 10.23 -10.47
N ARG A 68 -3.56 11.09 -10.11
CA ARG A 68 -2.24 11.09 -10.76
C ARG A 68 -1.45 9.80 -10.52
N ALA A 69 -1.76 9.05 -9.46
CA ALA A 69 -1.11 7.77 -9.17
C ALA A 69 -1.74 6.59 -9.95
N LEU A 70 -2.92 6.76 -10.54
CA LEU A 70 -3.67 5.67 -11.17
C LEU A 70 -2.92 4.98 -12.32
N PRO A 71 -2.17 5.67 -13.19
CA PRO A 71 -1.41 4.99 -14.25
C PRO A 71 -0.43 3.95 -13.70
N ALA A 72 0.37 4.32 -12.69
CA ALA A 72 1.34 3.41 -12.07
C ALA A 72 0.66 2.23 -11.35
N ILE A 73 -0.50 2.47 -10.73
CA ILE A 73 -1.28 1.42 -10.07
C ILE A 73 -1.82 0.41 -11.09
N ARG A 74 -2.32 0.90 -12.23
CA ARG A 74 -2.83 0.04 -13.30
C ARG A 74 -1.72 -0.79 -13.92
N GLU A 75 -0.57 -0.17 -14.21
CA GLU A 75 0.61 -0.88 -14.72
C GLU A 75 1.06 -1.99 -13.76
N PHE A 76 1.10 -1.71 -12.46
CA PHE A 76 1.42 -2.71 -11.44
C PHE A 76 0.41 -3.86 -11.44
N LEU A 77 -0.90 -3.56 -11.41
CA LEU A 77 -1.96 -4.59 -11.43
C LEU A 77 -1.91 -5.44 -12.70
N GLU A 78 -1.62 -4.85 -13.86
CA GLU A 78 -1.46 -5.58 -15.12
C GLU A 78 -0.24 -6.51 -15.13
N SER A 79 0.81 -6.16 -14.36
CA SER A 79 2.01 -6.99 -14.22
C SER A 79 1.84 -8.18 -13.27
N GLU A 80 0.86 -8.12 -12.36
CA GLU A 80 0.62 -9.14 -11.36
C GLU A 80 -0.13 -10.35 -11.95
N GLN A 81 0.43 -11.54 -11.75
CA GLN A 81 -0.24 -12.77 -12.15
C GLN A 81 -1.35 -13.10 -11.16
N ASN A 82 -2.53 -13.45 -11.65
CA ASN A 82 -3.69 -13.84 -10.85
C ASN A 82 -4.22 -12.76 -9.89
N VAL A 83 -4.35 -11.51 -10.36
CA VAL A 83 -4.95 -10.40 -9.57
C VAL A 83 -6.24 -10.82 -8.87
N ASP A 84 -7.12 -11.50 -9.62
CA ASP A 84 -8.40 -12.01 -9.15
C ASP A 84 -8.35 -12.96 -7.94
N ASN A 85 -7.19 -13.61 -7.71
CA ASN A 85 -6.98 -14.60 -6.65
C ASN A 85 -6.04 -14.10 -5.54
N ASN A 86 -5.69 -12.81 -5.53
CA ASN A 86 -4.84 -12.22 -4.49
C ASN A 86 -5.59 -11.11 -3.72
N PRO A 87 -6.23 -11.41 -2.57
CA PRO A 87 -7.03 -10.43 -1.84
C PRO A 87 -6.20 -9.26 -1.29
N GLY A 88 -4.87 -9.39 -1.23
CA GLY A 88 -3.96 -8.31 -0.87
C GLY A 88 -3.98 -7.14 -1.87
N LEU A 89 -4.40 -7.37 -3.12
CA LEU A 89 -4.48 -6.34 -4.15
C LEU A 89 -5.80 -5.53 -4.10
N LEU A 90 -6.76 -5.94 -3.27
CA LEU A 90 -8.09 -5.34 -3.21
C LEU A 90 -8.07 -3.81 -3.03
N PRO A 91 -7.21 -3.21 -2.18
CA PRO A 91 -7.13 -1.75 -2.06
C PRO A 91 -6.76 -1.05 -3.37
N LEU A 92 -5.84 -1.64 -4.15
CA LEU A 92 -5.42 -1.09 -5.44
C LEU A 92 -6.48 -1.30 -6.53
N VAL A 93 -7.11 -2.48 -6.55
CA VAL A 93 -8.22 -2.77 -7.47
C VAL A 93 -9.37 -1.80 -7.24
N LEU A 94 -9.73 -1.53 -5.99
CA LEU A 94 -10.78 -0.58 -5.63
C LEU A 94 -10.50 0.82 -6.18
N VAL A 95 -9.28 1.35 -5.99
CA VAL A 95 -8.95 2.71 -6.47
C VAL A 95 -8.75 2.79 -7.98
N ALA A 96 -8.26 1.72 -8.63
CA ALA A 96 -7.95 1.71 -10.06
C ALA A 96 -9.18 1.43 -10.95
N HIS A 97 -10.07 0.57 -10.47
CA HIS A 97 -11.17 -0.01 -11.25
C HIS A 97 -12.55 0.18 -10.62
N GLY A 98 -12.63 0.68 -9.39
CA GLY A 98 -13.86 1.00 -8.70
C GLY A 98 -14.52 -0.18 -7.97
N GLU A 99 -15.58 0.16 -7.24
CA GLU A 99 -16.26 -0.72 -6.29
C GLU A 99 -16.81 -1.99 -6.95
N VAL A 100 -17.46 -1.87 -8.12
CA VAL A 100 -18.06 -3.02 -8.83
C VAL A 100 -17.03 -4.12 -9.13
N ILE A 101 -15.80 -3.74 -9.50
CA ILE A 101 -14.75 -4.71 -9.82
C ILE A 101 -14.15 -5.28 -8.53
N ALA A 102 -13.91 -4.44 -7.53
CA ALA A 102 -13.43 -4.87 -6.22
C ALA A 102 -14.39 -5.85 -5.53
N GLU A 103 -15.71 -5.61 -5.60
CA GLU A 103 -16.72 -6.51 -5.03
C GLU A 103 -16.75 -7.87 -5.71
N LYS A 104 -16.64 -7.90 -7.06
CA LYS A 104 -16.53 -9.14 -7.82
C LYS A 104 -15.31 -9.95 -7.39
N MET A 105 -14.16 -9.28 -7.23
CA MET A 105 -12.96 -9.93 -6.70
C MET A 105 -13.18 -10.46 -5.28
N TRP A 106 -13.71 -9.64 -4.37
CA TRP A 106 -13.95 -10.02 -2.97
C TRP A 106 -14.89 -11.21 -2.82
N SER A 107 -15.92 -11.31 -3.68
CA SER A 107 -16.88 -12.42 -3.67
C SER A 107 -16.25 -13.80 -3.86
N LYS A 108 -15.05 -13.89 -4.46
CA LYS A 108 -14.30 -15.15 -4.63
C LYS A 108 -13.68 -15.67 -3.33
N PHE A 109 -13.59 -14.83 -2.29
CA PHE A 109 -12.98 -15.15 -0.99
C PHE A 109 -13.99 -15.23 0.16
N LYS A 110 -15.28 -15.07 -0.13
CA LYS A 110 -16.37 -15.33 0.82
C LYS A 110 -16.70 -16.81 0.84
#